data_AF-A0A7R9YSV0-F1
#
_entry.id   AF-A0A7R9YSV0-F1
#
_cell.length_a   1.000
_cell.length_b   1.000
_cell.length_c   1.000
_cell.angle_alpha   90.00
_cell.angle_beta   90.00
_cell.angle_gamma   90.00
#
_symmetry.space_group_name_H-M   'P 1'
#
loop_
_entity.id
_entity.type
_entity.pdbx_description
1 polymer ?
#
loop_
_entity_poly.entity_id
_entity_poly.type
_entity_poly.pdbx_seq_one_letter_code
_entity_poly.pdbx_strand_id
1 'polypeptide(L)'
;CQFPFDLDRYIEQSMSDNLGGFNFVLLNSFFSFSWYNRLLAPWINQRISQAALLPDIVVLHPPVSLMSVSSAASDRTHILMLGRFFKGRQSKGHKAAIEIFDQMRNSIPASTMLYMIGQLVRDHEAYFEELHNLVAAKHLTDRVQIVNAAPHEVVNGYMMSSLVQWHLTGL
;
A
#
# COMPACT_ATOMS: atom_id res chain seq x y z
N CYS A 1 3.05 2.06 1.09
CA CYS A 1 3.42 1.03 0.10
C CYS A 1 2.19 0.55 -0.68
N GLN A 2 1.84 1.15 -1.81
CA GLN A 2 0.84 0.58 -2.72
C GLN A 2 1.60 -0.16 -3.82
N PHE A 3 1.16 -1.36 -4.18
CA PHE A 3 1.70 -2.06 -5.34
C PHE A 3 1.46 -1.20 -6.59
N PRO A 4 2.47 -0.85 -7.40
CA PRO A 4 2.25 0.07 -8.51
C PRO A 4 1.61 -0.58 -9.74
N PHE A 5 1.48 -1.92 -9.78
CA PHE A 5 1.22 -2.64 -11.04
C PHE A 5 0.09 -3.64 -10.91
N ASP A 6 -0.90 -3.50 -11.81
CA ASP A 6 -1.85 -4.56 -12.09
C ASP A 6 -1.12 -5.66 -12.89
N LEU A 7 -0.79 -6.76 -12.20
CA LEU A 7 0.14 -7.79 -12.66
C LEU A 7 -0.35 -8.50 -13.94
N ASP A 8 -1.66 -8.46 -14.21
CA ASP A 8 -2.31 -9.15 -15.33
C ASP A 8 -2.98 -8.19 -16.32
N ARG A 9 -2.65 -6.90 -16.29
CA ARG A 9 -3.24 -5.94 -17.22
C ARG A 9 -2.68 -6.17 -18.62
N TYR A 10 -3.58 -6.34 -19.60
CA TYR A 10 -3.21 -6.32 -21.01
C TYR A 10 -2.54 -4.99 -21.36
N ILE A 11 -1.37 -5.06 -22.00
CA ILE A 11 -0.64 -3.88 -22.46
C ILE A 11 -0.85 -3.73 -23.95
N GLU A 12 -1.53 -2.64 -24.31
CA GLU A 12 -1.67 -2.21 -25.69
C GLU A 12 -0.32 -1.74 -26.25
N GLN A 13 -0.12 -1.89 -27.56
CA GLN A 13 1.11 -1.47 -28.22
C GLN A 13 1.44 0.02 -27.96
N SER A 14 0.42 0.88 -27.96
CA SER A 14 0.53 2.31 -27.63
C SER A 14 1.14 2.55 -26.25
N MET A 15 0.80 1.72 -25.26
CA MET A 15 1.36 1.79 -23.92
C MET A 15 2.82 1.32 -23.91
N SER A 16 3.15 0.27 -24.65
CA SER A 16 4.55 -0.18 -24.82
C SER A 16 5.42 0.91 -25.46
N ASP A 17 4.92 1.58 -26.50
CA ASP A 17 5.62 2.67 -27.16
C ASP A 17 5.82 3.88 -26.23
N ASN A 18 4.81 4.20 -25.42
CA ASN A 18 4.92 5.27 -24.43
C ASN A 18 5.95 4.93 -23.34
N LEU A 19 5.94 3.70 -22.81
CA LEU A 19 6.83 3.29 -21.72
C LEU A 19 8.28 3.03 -22.17
N GLY A 20 8.46 2.53 -23.40
CA GLY A 20 9.77 2.26 -23.99
C GLY A 20 10.38 3.46 -24.71
N GLY A 21 9.56 4.42 -25.15
CA GLY A 21 10.01 5.56 -25.96
C GLY A 21 10.81 6.64 -25.22
N PHE A 22 10.91 6.56 -23.90
CA PHE A 22 11.75 7.47 -23.11
C PHE A 22 13.24 7.20 -23.35
N ASN A 23 14.09 8.22 -23.20
CA ASN A 23 15.55 8.03 -23.18
C ASN A 23 16.05 7.49 -21.84
N PHE A 24 15.39 7.88 -20.74
CA PHE A 24 15.73 7.49 -19.38
C PHE A 24 14.48 7.05 -18.64
N VAL A 25 14.58 5.94 -17.92
CA VAL A 25 13.48 5.39 -17.10
C VAL A 25 13.96 5.20 -15.67
N LEU A 26 13.30 5.89 -14.74
CA LEU A 26 13.57 5.78 -13.30
C LEU A 26 12.54 4.84 -12.66
N LEU A 27 13.03 3.77 -12.02
CA LEU A 27 12.21 2.78 -11.35
C LEU A 27 12.48 2.79 -9.85
N ASN A 28 11.44 2.68 -9.03
CA ASN A 28 11.55 2.80 -7.57
C ASN A 28 12.08 1.53 -6.86
N SER A 29 12.23 0.41 -7.57
CA SER A 29 12.71 -0.85 -7.02
C SER A 29 13.11 -1.85 -8.11
N PHE A 30 13.88 -2.88 -7.75
CA PHE A 30 14.16 -4.02 -8.63
C PHE A 30 12.90 -4.83 -8.99
N PHE A 31 11.86 -4.80 -8.15
CA PHE A 31 10.57 -5.40 -8.47
C PHE A 31 9.93 -4.70 -9.68
N SER A 32 9.90 -3.37 -9.68
CA SER A 32 9.41 -2.57 -10.81
C SER A 32 10.25 -2.81 -12.07
N PHE A 33 11.58 -2.97 -11.91
CA PHE A 33 12.49 -3.34 -13.00
C PHE A 33 12.15 -4.68 -13.63
N SER A 34 11.94 -5.73 -12.83
CA SER A 34 11.59 -7.05 -13.38
C SER A 34 10.26 -7.01 -14.16
N TRP A 35 9.29 -6.23 -13.66
CA TRP A 35 8.02 -6.05 -14.36
C TRP A 35 8.16 -5.25 -15.65
N TYR A 36 8.87 -4.12 -15.61
CA TYR A 36 9.14 -3.30 -16.79
C TYR A 36 9.78 -4.14 -17.91
N ASN A 37 10.82 -4.91 -17.59
CA ASN A 37 11.50 -5.77 -18.58
C ASN A 37 10.59 -6.87 -19.13
N ARG A 38 9.81 -7.53 -18.26
CA ARG A 38 8.87 -8.57 -18.72
C ARG A 38 7.83 -7.98 -19.67
N LEU A 39 7.25 -6.85 -19.29
CA LEU A 39 6.16 -6.21 -20.04
C LEU A 39 6.64 -5.65 -21.38
N LEU A 40 7.85 -5.09 -21.43
CA LEU A 40 8.42 -4.52 -22.65
C LEU A 40 9.30 -5.48 -23.45
N ALA A 41 9.48 -6.73 -23.04
CA ALA A 41 10.34 -7.68 -23.76
C ALA A 41 10.04 -7.75 -25.27
N PRO A 42 8.77 -7.80 -25.75
CA PRO A 42 8.48 -7.77 -27.19
C PRO A 42 8.95 -6.48 -27.87
N TRP A 43 8.71 -5.33 -27.23
CA TRP A 43 9.10 -4.01 -27.73
C TRP A 43 10.63 -3.85 -27.79
N ILE A 44 11.33 -4.27 -26.75
CA ILE A 44 12.80 -4.26 -26.66
C ILE A 44 13.39 -5.12 -27.78
N ASN A 45 12.89 -6.34 -27.98
CA ASN A 45 13.36 -7.24 -29.03
C ASN A 45 13.15 -6.64 -30.43
N GLN A 46 12.03 -5.97 -30.67
CA GLN A 46 11.77 -5.27 -31.92
C GLN A 46 12.73 -4.10 -32.15
N ARG A 47 13.06 -3.32 -31.12
CA ARG A 47 14.01 -2.21 -31.24
C ARG A 47 15.43 -2.69 -31.48
N ILE A 48 15.84 -3.77 -30.81
CA ILE A 48 17.15 -4.41 -31.02
C ILE A 48 17.29 -4.86 -32.48
N SER A 49 16.26 -5.49 -33.07
CA SER A 49 16.30 -5.94 -34.46
C SER A 49 16.37 -4.78 -35.47
N GLN A 50 15.93 -3.59 -35.07
CA GLN A 50 16.02 -2.35 -35.85
C GLN A 50 17.31 -1.55 -35.60
N ALA A 51 18.24 -2.06 -34.77
CA ALA A 51 19.41 -1.32 -34.30
C ALA A 51 19.06 0.06 -33.69
N ALA A 52 17.88 0.16 -33.09
CA ALA A 52 17.40 1.38 -32.45
C ALA A 52 17.95 1.51 -31.03
N LEU A 53 18.00 2.75 -30.53
CA LEU A 53 18.37 3.03 -29.15
C LEU A 53 17.32 2.49 -28.17
N LEU A 54 17.80 1.99 -27.04
CA LEU A 54 16.99 1.56 -25.91
C LEU A 54 17.08 2.60 -24.77
N PRO A 55 16.06 2.67 -23.90
CA PRO A 55 16.13 3.51 -22.70
C PRO A 55 17.25 3.06 -21.76
N ASP A 56 17.93 4.04 -21.15
CA ASP A 56 18.75 3.80 -19.97
C ASP A 56 17.84 3.66 -18.74
N ILE A 57 17.91 2.50 -18.08
CA ILE A 57 17.05 2.18 -16.93
C ILE A 57 17.85 2.28 -15.64
N VAL A 58 17.39 3.10 -14.71
CA VAL A 58 18.02 3.28 -13.40
C VAL A 58 17.03 2.94 -12.29
N VAL A 59 17.46 2.09 -11.36
CA VAL A 59 16.70 1.78 -10.15
C VAL A 59 17.16 2.72 -9.04
N LEU A 60 16.26 3.55 -8.54
CA LEU A 60 16.50 4.45 -7.41
C LEU A 60 15.52 4.14 -6.30
N HIS A 61 16.04 3.95 -5.09
CA HIS A 61 15.21 3.77 -3.90
C HIS A 61 14.96 5.15 -3.28
N PRO A 62 13.73 5.69 -3.34
CA PRO A 62 13.45 7.02 -2.81
C PRO A 62 13.77 7.05 -1.32
N PRO A 63 14.55 8.04 -0.84
CA PRO A 63 14.89 8.13 0.56
C PRO A 63 13.63 8.43 1.37
N VAL A 64 13.58 7.89 2.59
CA VAL A 64 12.59 8.26 3.60
C VAL A 64 13.31 9.05 4.69
N SER A 65 12.71 10.15 5.12
CA SER A 65 13.21 10.88 6.28
C SER A 65 13.12 9.99 7.51
N LEU A 66 14.25 9.73 8.15
CA LEU A 66 14.27 9.01 9.42
C LEU A 66 13.63 9.90 10.48
N MET A 67 12.51 9.44 11.04
CA MET A 67 11.86 10.13 12.16
C MET A 67 12.56 9.73 13.46
N SER A 68 12.93 10.70 14.29
CA SER A 68 13.43 10.40 15.63
C SER A 68 12.28 9.85 16.47
N VAL A 69 12.47 8.62 16.95
CA VAL A 69 11.50 7.92 17.78
C VAL A 69 11.71 8.35 19.23
N SER A 70 10.83 9.19 19.78
CA SER A 70 10.99 9.75 21.13
C SER A 70 10.48 8.84 22.27
N SER A 71 9.61 7.88 21.97
CA SER A 71 9.07 6.93 22.96
C SER A 71 9.78 5.58 22.91
N ALA A 72 9.98 4.98 24.09
CA ALA A 72 10.51 3.62 24.18
C ALA A 72 9.56 2.64 23.49
N ALA A 73 10.11 1.60 22.85
CA ALA A 73 9.30 0.58 22.20
C ALA A 73 8.36 -0.17 23.17
N SER A 74 8.73 -0.23 24.46
CA SER A 74 7.94 -0.85 25.53
C SER A 74 6.57 -0.21 25.75
N ASP A 75 6.43 1.07 25.41
CA ASP A 75 5.21 1.84 25.70
C ASP A 75 4.19 1.75 24.56
N ARG A 76 4.59 1.10 23.45
CA ARG A 76 3.80 0.97 22.24
C ARG A 76 3.13 -0.39 22.23
N THR A 77 1.82 -0.40 22.03
CA THR A 77 1.04 -1.65 22.05
C THR A 77 0.05 -1.75 20.90
N HIS A 78 -0.04 -0.71 20.06
CA HIS A 78 -1.06 -0.59 19.03
C HIS A 78 -0.59 -1.07 17.66
N ILE A 79 -1.56 -1.36 16.81
CA ILE A 79 -1.36 -1.78 15.43
C ILE A 79 -1.89 -0.67 14.52
N LEU A 80 -1.11 -0.28 13.52
CA LEU A 80 -1.48 0.75 12.56
C LEU A 80 -1.49 0.21 11.13
N MET A 81 -2.56 0.50 10.42
CA MET A 81 -2.66 0.34 8.97
C MET A 81 -2.78 1.70 8.30
N LEU A 82 -1.84 1.99 7.40
CA LEU A 82 -1.85 3.21 6.58
C LEU A 82 -2.14 2.88 5.12
N GLY A 83 -3.17 3.52 4.55
CA GLY A 83 -3.45 3.45 3.12
C GLY A 83 -4.86 3.86 2.74
N ARG A 84 -5.07 4.07 1.44
CA ARG A 84 -6.36 4.51 0.89
C ARG A 84 -7.45 3.46 1.12
N PHE A 85 -8.66 3.91 1.45
CA PHE A 85 -9.84 3.05 1.56
C PHE A 85 -10.50 2.88 0.20
N PHE A 86 -10.47 1.66 -0.34
CA PHE A 86 -11.15 1.28 -1.57
C PHE A 86 -11.31 -0.24 -1.65
N LYS A 87 -12.28 -0.69 -2.46
CA LYS A 87 -12.53 -2.09 -2.79
C LYS A 87 -11.92 -2.40 -4.16
N GLY A 88 -11.21 -3.51 -4.28
CA GLY A 88 -10.64 -3.96 -5.54
C GLY A 88 -9.22 -4.51 -5.40
N ARG A 89 -8.55 -4.65 -6.55
CA ARG A 89 -7.16 -5.12 -6.62
C ARG A 89 -6.24 -4.20 -5.84
N GLN A 90 -5.25 -4.78 -5.17
CA GLN A 90 -4.26 -4.04 -4.38
C GLN A 90 -4.85 -3.21 -3.22
N SER A 91 -6.08 -3.54 -2.78
CA SER A 91 -6.61 -2.97 -1.55
C SER A 91 -5.70 -3.34 -0.37
N LYS A 92 -5.80 -2.58 0.71
CA LYS A 92 -4.97 -2.76 1.90
C LYS A 92 -5.35 -3.96 2.77
N GLY A 93 -6.32 -4.78 2.32
CA GLY A 93 -6.81 -5.92 3.10
C GLY A 93 -7.55 -5.50 4.36
N HIS A 94 -8.22 -4.34 4.38
CA HIS A 94 -8.88 -3.80 5.58
C HIS A 94 -9.86 -4.77 6.24
N LYS A 95 -10.69 -5.47 5.45
CA LYS A 95 -11.63 -6.47 5.96
C LYS A 95 -10.90 -7.63 6.63
N ALA A 96 -9.92 -8.20 5.95
CA ALA A 96 -9.08 -9.26 6.49
C ALA A 96 -8.36 -8.82 7.77
N ALA A 97 -7.92 -7.56 7.85
CA ALA A 97 -7.30 -7.04 9.07
C ALA A 97 -8.28 -7.04 10.26
N ILE A 98 -9.52 -6.58 10.05
CA ILE A 98 -10.55 -6.60 11.09
C ILE A 98 -10.85 -8.05 11.53
N GLU A 99 -10.94 -8.98 10.58
CA GLU A 99 -11.18 -10.40 10.85
C GLU A 99 -10.03 -11.07 11.61
N ILE A 100 -8.78 -10.83 11.20
CA ILE A 100 -7.60 -11.35 11.89
C ILE A 100 -7.50 -10.74 13.28
N PHE A 101 -7.76 -9.43 13.41
CA PHE A 101 -7.74 -8.75 14.69
C PHE A 101 -8.80 -9.33 15.65
N ASP A 102 -10.02 -9.57 15.17
CA ASP A 102 -11.08 -10.24 15.94
C ASP A 102 -10.62 -11.61 16.47
N GLN A 103 -9.95 -12.41 15.63
CA GLN A 103 -9.46 -13.74 16.00
C GLN A 103 -8.36 -13.68 17.07
N MET A 104 -7.48 -12.69 17.01
CA MET A 104 -6.35 -12.58 17.94
C MET A 104 -6.64 -11.72 19.19
N ARG A 105 -7.79 -11.03 19.26
CA ARG A 105 -8.06 -10.00 20.29
C ARG A 105 -7.94 -10.49 21.74
N ASN A 106 -8.14 -11.79 21.98
CA ASN A 106 -8.03 -12.44 23.29
C ASN A 106 -6.59 -12.86 23.64
N SER A 107 -5.68 -12.84 22.67
CA SER A 107 -4.27 -13.21 22.82
C SER A 107 -3.34 -11.99 22.89
N ILE A 108 -3.90 -10.79 22.85
CA ILE A 108 -3.17 -9.51 22.93
C ILE A 108 -3.70 -8.67 24.09
N PRO A 109 -2.93 -7.69 24.61
CA PRO A 109 -3.40 -6.80 25.66
C PRO A 109 -4.76 -6.17 25.32
N ALA A 110 -5.65 -6.08 26.30
CA ALA A 110 -6.99 -5.53 26.10
C ALA A 110 -6.96 -4.06 25.62
N SER A 111 -5.91 -3.32 26.00
CA SER A 111 -5.66 -1.94 25.57
C SER A 111 -5.11 -1.81 24.14
N THR A 112 -4.77 -2.91 23.46
CA THR A 112 -4.29 -2.85 22.08
C THR A 112 -5.43 -2.42 21.15
N MET A 113 -5.18 -1.34 20.42
CA MET A 113 -6.03 -0.77 19.38
C MET A 113 -5.52 -1.15 17.98
N LEU A 114 -6.44 -1.32 17.04
CA LEU A 114 -6.17 -1.32 15.60
C LEU A 114 -6.61 0.03 15.01
N TYR A 115 -5.63 0.83 14.58
CA TYR A 115 -5.85 2.07 13.88
C TYR A 115 -5.78 1.85 12.37
N MET A 116 -6.82 2.25 11.65
CA MET A 116 -6.88 2.18 10.19
C MET A 116 -7.04 3.60 9.67
N ILE A 117 -6.00 4.14 9.05
CA ILE A 117 -5.95 5.57 8.70
C ILE A 117 -5.60 5.75 7.23
N GLY A 118 -6.36 6.61 6.56
CA GLY A 118 -6.09 6.92 5.17
C GLY A 118 -7.14 7.80 4.52
N GLN A 119 -7.03 7.90 3.20
CA GLN A 119 -7.95 8.68 2.38
C GLN A 119 -8.97 7.76 1.73
N LEU A 120 -10.26 8.08 1.84
CA LEU A 120 -11.30 7.47 1.05
C LEU A 120 -11.12 7.81 -0.44
N VAL A 121 -11.05 6.79 -1.29
CA VAL A 121 -11.08 6.96 -2.74
C VAL A 121 -12.52 7.28 -3.16
N ARG A 122 -12.67 8.19 -4.12
CA ARG A 122 -13.96 8.54 -4.71
C ARG A 122 -14.72 7.30 -5.18
N ASP A 123 -16.05 7.29 -4.99
CA ASP A 123 -16.97 6.21 -5.42
C ASP A 123 -16.79 4.88 -4.64
N HIS A 124 -16.13 4.93 -3.47
CA HIS A 124 -15.94 3.79 -2.55
C HIS A 124 -16.58 3.99 -1.17
N GLU A 125 -17.52 4.93 -1.03
CA GLU A 125 -18.22 5.26 0.22
C GLU A 125 -18.90 4.01 0.81
N ALA A 126 -19.59 3.22 -0.04
CA ALA A 126 -20.23 1.98 0.40
C ALA A 126 -19.24 0.98 1.02
N TYR A 127 -18.02 0.89 0.47
CA TYR A 127 -16.98 0.03 1.04
C TYR A 127 -16.50 0.55 2.39
N PHE A 128 -16.40 1.87 2.56
CA PHE A 128 -16.03 2.48 3.82
C PHE A 128 -17.08 2.19 4.91
N GLU A 129 -18.36 2.33 4.58
CA GLU A 129 -19.48 1.96 5.46
C GLU A 129 -19.49 0.46 5.80
N GLU A 130 -19.21 -0.42 4.83
CA GLU A 130 -19.05 -1.86 5.07
C GLU A 130 -17.99 -2.17 6.15
N LEU A 131 -16.88 -1.39 6.21
CA LEU A 131 -15.87 -1.58 7.25
C LEU A 131 -16.39 -1.19 8.63
N HIS A 132 -17.09 -0.06 8.75
CA HIS A 132 -17.71 0.35 10.02
C HIS A 132 -18.75 -0.66 10.49
N ASN A 133 -19.60 -1.14 9.59
CA ASN A 133 -20.58 -2.18 9.88
C ASN A 133 -19.93 -3.48 10.34
N LEU A 134 -18.79 -3.87 9.73
CA LEU A 134 -18.04 -5.05 10.15
C LEU A 134 -17.46 -4.89 11.56
N VAL A 135 -16.88 -3.72 11.88
CA VAL A 135 -16.38 -3.42 13.24
C VAL A 135 -17.51 -3.49 14.27
N ALA A 136 -18.68 -2.93 13.96
CA ALA A 136 -19.84 -2.98 14.83
C ALA A 136 -20.35 -4.41 15.03
N ALA A 137 -20.51 -5.18 13.95
CA ALA A 137 -20.99 -6.56 13.98
C ALA A 137 -20.06 -7.50 14.77
N LYS A 138 -18.77 -7.17 14.85
CA LYS A 138 -17.76 -7.92 15.62
C LYS A 138 -17.60 -7.45 17.07
N HIS A 139 -18.35 -6.42 17.48
CA HIS A 139 -18.20 -5.76 18.79
C HIS A 139 -16.77 -5.27 19.02
N LEU A 140 -16.21 -4.56 18.04
CA LEU A 140 -14.84 -4.04 18.07
C LEU A 140 -14.78 -2.51 18.09
N THR A 141 -15.90 -1.82 18.32
CA THR A 141 -15.99 -0.35 18.27
C THR A 141 -15.10 0.37 19.30
N ASP A 142 -14.74 -0.33 20.38
CA ASP A 142 -13.84 0.14 21.44
C ASP A 142 -12.36 -0.19 21.16
N ARG A 143 -12.07 -1.01 20.13
CA ARG A 143 -10.73 -1.53 19.83
C ARG A 143 -10.25 -1.27 18.41
N VAL A 144 -11.13 -0.92 17.48
CA VAL A 144 -10.79 -0.62 16.09
C VAL A 144 -11.29 0.78 15.76
N GLN A 145 -10.39 1.63 15.28
CA GLN A 145 -10.72 3.00 14.86
C GLN A 145 -10.34 3.21 13.40
N ILE A 146 -11.33 3.59 12.60
CA ILE A 146 -11.17 3.91 11.18
C ILE A 146 -11.23 5.42 11.05
N VAL A 147 -10.18 6.02 10.48
CA VAL A 147 -10.03 7.48 10.35
C VAL A 147 -9.83 7.85 8.88
N ASN A 148 -10.79 8.59 8.33
CA ASN A 148 -10.70 9.15 6.99
C ASN A 148 -10.04 10.54 7.02
N ALA A 149 -9.11 10.79 6.10
CA ALA A 149 -8.50 12.09 5.84
C ALA A 149 -7.89 12.78 7.09
N ALA A 150 -7.19 12.01 7.93
CA ALA A 150 -6.53 12.55 9.11
C ALA A 150 -5.42 13.57 8.72
N PRO A 151 -5.29 14.69 9.45
CA PRO A 151 -4.12 15.58 9.32
C PRO A 151 -2.81 14.84 9.57
N HIS A 152 -1.72 15.34 8.98
CA HIS A 152 -0.40 14.72 9.07
C HIS A 152 0.10 14.57 10.52
N GLU A 153 -0.16 15.56 11.37
CA GLU A 153 0.21 15.57 12.79
C GLU A 153 -0.49 14.43 13.54
N VAL A 154 -1.76 14.19 13.21
CA VAL A 154 -2.56 13.12 13.79
C VAL A 154 -2.03 11.75 13.34
N VAL A 155 -1.73 11.59 12.04
CA VAL A 155 -1.11 10.37 11.52
C VAL A 155 0.20 10.07 12.24
N ASN A 156 1.05 11.08 12.45
CA ASN A 156 2.31 10.92 13.17
C ASN A 156 2.10 10.49 14.62
N GLY A 157 1.09 11.04 15.31
CA GLY A 157 0.72 10.58 16.65
C GLY A 157 0.43 9.08 16.71
N TYR A 158 -0.38 8.58 15.76
CA TYR A 158 -0.68 7.15 15.67
C TYR A 158 0.54 6.29 15.28
N MET A 159 1.40 6.78 14.38
CA MET A 159 2.64 6.06 14.05
C MET A 159 3.57 5.93 15.27
N MET A 160 3.63 6.96 16.10
CA MET A 160 4.52 6.99 17.27
C MET A 160 3.98 6.18 18.46
N SER A 161 2.67 5.96 18.54
CA SER A 161 2.03 5.11 19.56
C SER A 161 1.92 3.64 19.14
N SER A 162 2.09 3.34 17.86
CA SER A 162 1.95 1.98 17.33
C SER A 162 3.26 1.20 17.38
N LEU A 163 3.15 -0.06 17.81
CA LEU A 163 4.25 -1.01 17.82
C LEU A 163 4.42 -1.67 16.45
N VAL A 164 3.31 -1.95 15.79
CA VAL A 164 3.27 -2.70 14.53
C VAL A 164 2.63 -1.84 13.45
N GLN A 165 3.31 -1.71 12.30
CA GLN A 165 2.70 -1.22 11.08
C GLN A 165 2.31 -2.42 10.21
N TRP A 166 1.00 -2.59 9.98
CA TRP A 166 0.47 -3.70 9.19
C TRP A 166 0.25 -3.33 7.73
N HIS A 167 0.70 -4.23 6.86
CA HIS A 167 0.51 -4.17 5.42
C HIS A 167 0.04 -5.53 4.92
N LEU A 168 -1.27 -5.68 4.71
CA LEU A 168 -1.88 -6.92 4.20
C LEU A 168 -2.12 -6.88 2.69
N THR A 169 -1.39 -6.03 1.96
CA THR A 169 -1.44 -5.95 0.51
C THR A 169 -0.74 -7.15 -0.10
N GLY A 170 -1.39 -7.94 -0.96
CA GLY A 170 -0.67 -8.99 -1.69
C GLY A 170 -1.46 -10.20 -2.20
N LEU A 171 -2.79 -10.10 -2.39
CA LEU A 171 -3.55 -11.10 -3.14
C LEU A 171 -4.35 -10.41 -4.25
#